data_AF-A0A350PAH4-F1
#
_entry.id   AF-A0A350PAH4-F1
#
_cell.length_a   1.000
_cell.length_b   1.000
_cell.length_c   1.000
_cell.angle_alpha   90.00
_cell.angle_beta   90.00
_cell.angle_gamma   90.00
#
_symmetry.space_group_name_H-M   'P 1'
#
loop_
_entity.id
_entity.type
_entity.pdbx_description
1 polymer ?
#
loop_
_entity_poly.entity_id
_entity_poly.type
_entity_poly.pdbx_seq_one_letter_code
_entity_poly.pdbx_strand_id
1 'polypeptide(L)'
;MLNIIYFSAAAGVIALLFTALKSSWVSKQEVGTDRMARIAESIAKGAMAFLKAEYKVLSGFVLVVALILAFSANPETSSWMVAISFVVGAICSGLAGFIGMKVA
;
A
#
# COMPACT_ATOMS: atom_id res chain seq x y z
N MET A 1 19.24 -15.44 15.69
CA MET A 1 17.97 -14.70 15.53
C MET A 1 18.16 -13.22 15.23
N LEU A 2 18.90 -12.47 16.04
CA LEU A 2 19.09 -11.01 15.84
C LEU A 2 19.61 -10.62 14.45
N ASN A 3 20.62 -11.33 13.92
CA ASN A 3 21.17 -11.04 12.58
C ASN A 3 20.13 -11.16 11.45
N ILE A 4 19.17 -12.09 11.57
CA ILE A 4 18.13 -12.29 10.55
C ILE A 4 17.09 -11.16 10.61
N ILE A 5 16.76 -10.68 11.81
CA ILE A 5 15.80 -9.57 12.02
C ILE A 5 16.37 -8.26 11.46
N TYR A 6 17.65 -7.96 11.71
CA TYR A 6 18.29 -6.78 11.14
C TYR A 6 18.42 -6.87 9.62
N PHE A 7 18.70 -8.07 9.09
CA PHE A 7 18.79 -8.29 7.64
C PHE A 7 17.43 -8.09 6.95
N SER A 8 16.34 -8.63 7.50
CA SER A 8 15.00 -8.47 6.91
C SER A 8 14.53 -7.01 6.94
N ALA A 9 14.79 -6.28 8.04
CA ALA A 9 14.50 -4.85 8.12
C ALA A 9 15.32 -4.05 7.10
N ALA A 10 16.62 -4.31 6.99
CA ALA A 10 17.50 -3.65 6.02
C ALA A 10 17.06 -3.92 4.57
N ALA A 11 16.69 -5.16 4.24
CA ALA A 11 16.17 -5.52 2.92
C ALA A 11 14.89 -4.74 2.57
N GLY A 12 13.98 -4.58 3.53
CA GLY A 12 12.77 -3.77 3.35
C GLY A 12 13.08 -2.30 3.04
N VAL A 13 14.04 -1.70 3.75
CA VAL A 13 14.47 -0.32 3.50
C VAL A 13 15.11 -0.19 2.11
N ILE A 14 15.98 -1.13 1.71
CA ILE A 14 16.61 -1.12 0.39
C ILE A 14 15.55 -1.26 -0.72
N ALA A 15 14.53 -2.10 -0.54
CA ALA A 15 13.44 -2.25 -1.50
C ALA A 15 12.62 -0.97 -1.67
N LEU A 16 12.36 -0.24 -0.57
CA LEU A 16 11.67 1.06 -0.63
C LEU A 16 12.51 2.11 -1.34
N LEU A 17 13.82 2.17 -1.05
CA LEU A 17 14.74 3.07 -1.76
C LEU A 17 14.78 2.77 -3.26
N PHE A 18 14.91 1.50 -3.64
CA PHE A 18 14.91 1.08 -5.03
C PHE A 18 13.61 1.47 -5.74
N THR A 19 12.46 1.23 -5.10
CA THR A 19 11.15 1.64 -5.62
C THR A 19 11.07 3.16 -5.84
N ALA A 20 11.55 3.96 -4.89
CA ALA A 20 11.56 5.42 -5.01
C ALA A 20 12.46 5.91 -6.16
N LEU A 21 13.63 5.30 -6.34
CA LEU A 21 14.54 5.61 -7.45
C LEU A 21 13.91 5.25 -8.79
N LYS A 22 13.32 4.06 -8.92
CA LYS A 22 12.66 3.62 -10.16
C LYS A 22 11.44 4.46 -10.48
N SER A 23 10.61 4.77 -9.49
CA SER A 23 9.46 5.68 -9.64
C SER A 23 9.90 7.05 -10.18
N SER A 24 10.96 7.62 -9.59
CA SER A 24 11.51 8.91 -10.02
C SER A 24 12.11 8.86 -11.42
N TRP A 25 12.70 7.73 -11.82
CA TRP A 25 13.24 7.53 -13.16
C TRP A 25 12.13 7.39 -14.21
N VAL A 26 11.06 6.65 -13.91
CA VAL A 26 9.89 6.49 -14.80
C VAL A 26 9.20 7.84 -15.03
N SER A 27 9.02 8.63 -13.98
CA SER A 27 8.37 9.96 -14.09
C SER A 27 9.14 10.97 -14.94
N LYS A 28 10.41 10.69 -15.28
CA LYS A 28 11.24 11.55 -16.15
C LYS A 28 11.25 11.10 -17.61
N GLN A 29 10.59 9.99 -17.94
CA GLN A 29 10.52 9.50 -19.31
C GLN A 29 9.56 10.37 -20.14
N GLU A 30 9.81 10.48 -21.43
CA GLU A 30 8.98 11.29 -22.32
C GLU A 30 7.60 10.66 -22.52
N VAL A 31 6.56 11.49 -22.40
CA VAL A 31 5.14 11.09 -22.52
C VAL A 31 4.74 10.84 -23.99
N GLY A 32 5.61 11.16 -24.95
CA GLY A 32 5.37 11.01 -26.38
C GLY A 32 4.63 12.21 -26.97
N THR A 33 3.48 11.98 -27.58
CA THR A 33 2.70 13.02 -28.28
C THR A 33 1.65 13.68 -27.39
N ASP A 34 1.19 14.89 -27.75
CA ASP A 34 0.11 15.59 -27.04
C ASP A 34 -1.18 14.75 -26.93
N ARG A 35 -1.48 13.94 -27.95
CA ARG A 35 -2.63 13.04 -27.92
C ARG A 35 -2.44 11.94 -26.89
N MET A 36 -1.23 11.37 -26.78
CA MET A 36 -0.91 10.36 -25.76
C MET A 36 -0.99 10.95 -24.36
N ALA A 37 -0.45 12.14 -24.14
CA ALA A 37 -0.50 12.83 -22.84
C ALA A 37 -1.93 13.03 -22.35
N ARG A 38 -2.84 13.49 -23.22
CA ARG A 38 -4.26 13.67 -22.87
C ARG A 38 -4.97 12.36 -22.50
N ILE A 39 -4.67 11.28 -23.23
CA ILE A 39 -5.24 9.95 -22.94
C ILE A 39 -4.72 9.45 -21.59
N ALA A 40 -3.40 9.52 -21.37
CA ALA A 40 -2.77 9.09 -20.13
C ALA A 40 -3.33 9.85 -18.91
N GLU A 41 -3.51 11.18 -19.03
CA GLU A 41 -4.10 11.98 -17.95
C GLU A 41 -5.54 11.56 -17.63
N SER A 42 -6.33 11.24 -18.66
CA SER A 42 -7.72 10.79 -18.49
C SER A 42 -7.77 9.42 -17.79
N ILE A 43 -6.87 8.50 -18.15
CA ILE A 43 -6.73 7.19 -17.51
C ILE A 43 -6.31 7.36 -16.05
N ALA A 44 -5.28 8.16 -15.78
CA ALA A 44 -4.77 8.41 -14.44
C ALA A 44 -5.86 9.00 -13.53
N LYS A 45 -6.63 9.98 -14.03
CA LYS A 45 -7.77 10.56 -13.29
C LYS A 45 -8.83 9.50 -12.97
N GLY A 46 -9.18 8.65 -13.93
CA GLY A 46 -10.14 7.56 -13.73
C GLY A 46 -9.65 6.53 -12.70
N ALA A 47 -8.40 6.09 -12.82
CA ALA A 47 -7.78 5.12 -11.91
C ALA A 47 -7.73 5.65 -10.47
N MET A 48 -7.32 6.91 -10.27
CA MET A 48 -7.27 7.52 -8.94
C MET A 48 -8.67 7.72 -8.34
N ALA A 49 -9.68 8.03 -9.17
CA ALA A 49 -11.07 8.10 -8.73
C ALA A 49 -11.61 6.74 -8.28
N PHE A 50 -11.32 5.68 -9.05
CA PHE A 50 -11.67 4.31 -8.71
C PHE A 50 -11.04 3.88 -7.38
N LEU A 51 -9.72 4.03 -7.21
CA LEU A 51 -9.06 3.60 -5.98
C LEU A 51 -9.53 4.41 -4.76
N LYS A 52 -9.84 5.69 -4.91
CA LYS A 52 -10.44 6.46 -3.81
C LYS A 52 -11.82 5.91 -3.40
N ALA A 53 -12.63 5.51 -4.36
CA ALA A 53 -13.93 4.89 -4.10
C ALA A 53 -13.77 3.50 -3.45
N GLU A 54 -12.86 2.68 -3.97
CA GLU A 54 -12.53 1.37 -3.43
C GLU A 54 -12.03 1.47 -1.98
N TYR A 55 -11.06 2.34 -1.70
CA TYR A 55 -10.46 2.49 -0.37
C TYR A 55 -11.46 3.02 0.65
N LYS A 56 -12.42 3.85 0.22
CA LYS A 56 -13.51 4.28 1.08
C LYS A 56 -14.34 3.10 1.56
N VAL A 57 -14.72 2.19 0.67
CA VAL A 57 -15.48 0.98 1.02
C VAL A 57 -14.61 0.02 1.85
N LEU A 58 -13.37 -0.21 1.40
CA LEU A 58 -12.42 -1.12 2.06
C LEU A 58 -12.10 -0.68 3.50
N SER A 59 -12.04 0.63 3.77
CA SER A 59 -11.80 1.13 5.13
C SER A 59 -12.85 0.68 6.13
N GLY A 60 -14.13 0.59 5.73
CA GLY A 60 -15.20 0.07 6.56
C GLY A 60 -15.01 -1.43 6.86
N PHE A 61 -14.63 -2.21 5.84
CA PHE A 61 -14.30 -3.63 6.01
C PHE A 61 -13.13 -3.83 6.98
N VAL A 62 -12.04 -3.08 6.82
CA VAL A 62 -10.86 -3.15 7.71
C VAL A 62 -11.25 -2.84 9.15
N LEU A 63 -12.07 -1.81 9.38
CA LEU A 63 -12.53 -1.46 10.73
C LEU A 63 -13.35 -2.60 11.37
N VAL A 64 -14.31 -3.17 10.64
CA VAL A 64 -15.14 -4.28 11.15
C VAL A 64 -14.29 -5.50 11.49
N VAL A 65 -13.38 -5.90 10.59
CA VAL A 65 -12.49 -7.05 10.83
C VAL A 65 -11.54 -6.78 12.00
N ALA A 66 -10.99 -5.56 12.11
CA ALA A 66 -10.12 -5.20 13.23
C ALA A 66 -10.85 -5.29 14.57
N LEU A 67 -12.12 -4.87 14.65
CA LEU A 67 -12.94 -5.02 15.86
C LEU A 67 -13.20 -6.49 16.18
N ILE A 68 -13.56 -7.31 15.19
CA ILE A 68 -13.76 -8.75 15.38
C ILE A 68 -12.49 -9.40 15.92
N LEU A 69 -11.33 -9.08 15.35
CA LEU A 69 -10.04 -9.61 15.81
C LEU A 69 -9.68 -9.14 17.22
N ALA A 70 -10.04 -7.90 17.58
CA ALA A 70 -9.79 -7.36 18.92
C ALA A 70 -10.65 -8.05 19.98
N PHE A 71 -11.94 -8.28 19.71
CA PHE A 71 -12.87 -8.89 20.66
C PHE A 71 -12.81 -10.43 20.68
N SER A 72 -12.39 -11.07 19.59
CA SER A 72 -12.20 -12.52 19.52
C SER A 72 -10.86 -12.98 20.11
N ALA A 73 -9.99 -12.07 20.55
CA ALA A 73 -8.69 -12.41 21.12
C ALA A 73 -8.86 -13.04 22.52
N ASN A 74 -8.56 -14.34 22.63
CA ASN A 74 -8.53 -15.06 23.90
C ASN A 74 -7.13 -14.93 24.56
N PRO A 75 -7.02 -14.46 25.82
CA PRO A 75 -5.73 -14.24 26.48
C PRO A 75 -4.79 -15.45 26.53
N GLU A 76 -5.32 -16.67 26.47
CA GLU A 76 -4.55 -17.92 26.54
C GLU A 76 -3.92 -18.32 25.20
N THR A 77 -4.46 -17.86 24.06
CA THR A 77 -4.05 -18.31 22.72
C THR A 77 -3.79 -17.18 21.73
N SER A 78 -4.26 -15.96 21.99
CA SER A 78 -4.18 -14.83 21.06
C SER A 78 -4.18 -13.48 21.77
N SER A 79 -3.28 -12.60 21.33
CA SER A 79 -3.17 -11.23 21.86
C SER A 79 -3.97 -10.25 21.00
N TRP A 80 -4.52 -9.22 21.64
CA TRP A 80 -5.11 -8.05 20.97
C TRP A 80 -4.14 -7.37 19.97
N MET A 81 -2.83 -7.61 20.08
CA MET A 81 -1.81 -7.19 19.11
C MET A 81 -2.04 -7.73 17.69
N VAL A 82 -2.82 -8.80 17.52
CA VAL A 82 -3.21 -9.32 16.20
C VAL A 82 -4.04 -8.28 15.44
N ALA A 83 -4.98 -7.62 16.13
CA ALA A 83 -5.79 -6.55 15.52
C ALA A 83 -4.93 -5.35 15.10
N ILE A 84 -3.96 -4.96 15.93
CA ILE A 84 -3.01 -3.89 15.57
C ILE A 84 -2.17 -4.28 14.35
N SER A 85 -1.62 -5.49 14.36
CA SER A 85 -0.78 -6.00 13.26
C SER A 85 -1.56 -6.07 11.95
N PHE A 86 -2.84 -6.46 12.02
CA PHE A 86 -3.76 -6.44 10.87
C PHE A 86 -3.96 -5.03 10.32
N VAL A 87 -4.25 -4.05 11.17
CA VAL A 87 -4.45 -2.65 10.74
C VAL A 87 -3.18 -2.06 10.12
N VAL A 88 -2.02 -2.29 10.74
CA VAL A 88 -0.73 -1.86 10.19
C VAL A 88 -0.47 -2.50 8.83
N GLY A 89 -0.72 -3.81 8.70
CA GLY A 89 -0.61 -4.54 7.44
C GLY A 89 -1.56 -4.01 6.36
N ALA A 90 -2.81 -3.71 6.72
CA ALA A 90 -3.80 -3.15 5.81
C ALA A 90 -3.39 -1.76 5.31
N ILE A 91 -2.84 -0.90 6.17
CA ILE A 91 -2.31 0.42 5.79
C ILE A 91 -1.12 0.25 4.85
N CYS A 92 -0.16 -0.62 5.17
CA CYS A 92 1.00 -0.89 4.30
C CYS A 92 0.57 -1.41 2.92
N SER A 93 -0.42 -2.31 2.86
CA SER A 93 -0.97 -2.84 1.62
C SER A 93 -1.67 -1.75 0.79
N GLY A 94 -2.49 -0.91 1.43
CA GLY A 94 -3.15 0.23 0.77
C GLY A 94 -2.14 1.26 0.25
N LEU A 95 -1.07 1.54 1.00
CA LEU A 95 0.00 2.42 0.54
C LEU A 95 0.72 1.84 -0.68
N ALA A 96 0.99 0.53 -0.69
CA ALA A 96 1.62 -0.14 -1.83
C ALA A 96 0.74 -0.04 -3.10
N GLY A 97 -0.57 -0.26 -2.97
CA GLY A 97 -1.51 -0.12 -4.10
C GLY A 97 -1.59 1.32 -4.63
N PHE A 98 -1.71 2.30 -3.72
CA PHE A 98 -1.74 3.72 -4.10
C PHE A 98 -0.46 4.17 -4.80
N ILE A 99 0.71 3.80 -4.28
CA ILE A 99 2.00 4.15 -4.91
C ILE A 99 2.13 3.47 -6.26
N GLY A 100 1.79 2.19 -6.37
CA GLY A 100 1.85 1.45 -7.64
C GLY A 100 1.01 2.09 -8.74
N MET A 101 -0.24 2.46 -8.42
CA MET A 101 -1.14 3.11 -9.37
C MET A 101 -0.74 4.54 -9.76
N LYS A 102 0.01 5.24 -8.91
CA LYS A 102 0.54 6.57 -9.23
C LYS A 102 1.74 6.51 -10.19
N VAL A 103 2.46 5.38 -10.20
CA VAL A 103 3.67 5.20 -11.02
C VAL A 103 3.36 4.53 -12.37
N ALA A 104 2.29 3.74 -12.45
CA ALA A 104 1.78 3.14 -13.68
C ALA A 104 1.21 4.20 -14.64
#